data_AF-A0A3S7KCG1-F1
#
_entry.id   AF-A0A3S7KCG1-F1
#
_cell.length_a   1.000
_cell.length_b   1.000
_cell.length_c   1.000
_cell.angle_alpha   90.00
_cell.angle_beta   90.00
_cell.angle_gamma   90.00
#
_symmetry.space_group_name_H-M   'P 1'
#
loop_
_entity.id
_entity.type
_entity.pdbx_description
1 polymer ?
#
loop_
_entity_poly.entity_id
_entity_poly.type
_entity_poly.pdbx_seq_one_letter_code
_entity_poly.pdbx_strand_id
1 'polypeptide(L)' 'MKRTKAVAVEQEETDMLTLLQRIALGQVAATAIQVKAASAALPYTHAKKGEGGKKEERQKKAEAVAGRFAPSAPPRPRMN' A
#
# COMPACT_ATOMS: atom_id res chain seq x y z
N MET A 1 -33.53 29.59 11.81
CA MET A 1 -32.56 29.36 10.71
C MET A 1 -33.15 28.35 9.73
N LYS A 2 -33.34 28.72 8.46
CA LYS A 2 -33.82 27.78 7.42
C LYS A 2 -32.65 26.84 7.08
N ARG A 3 -32.79 25.54 7.37
CA ARG A 3 -31.84 24.52 6.94
C ARG A 3 -32.00 24.35 5.44
N THR A 4 -31.05 24.86 4.65
CA THR A 4 -31.00 24.59 3.22
C THR A 4 -30.67 23.12 3.01
N LYS A 5 -31.42 22.46 2.13
CA LYS A 5 -31.21 21.04 1.80
C LYS A 5 -29.94 20.94 0.95
N ALA A 6 -29.01 20.10 1.37
CA ALA A 6 -27.79 19.85 0.59
C ALA A 6 -28.19 19.20 -0.75
N VAL A 7 -27.70 19.78 -1.85
CA VAL A 7 -27.90 19.26 -3.22
C VAL A 7 -26.64 18.47 -3.58
N ALA A 8 -26.82 17.23 -4.03
CA ALA A 8 -25.72 16.40 -4.52
C ALA A 8 -25.23 16.96 -5.87
N VAL A 9 -23.92 17.12 -6.00
CA VAL A 9 -23.26 17.59 -7.22
C VAL A 9 -22.70 16.38 -7.95
N GLU A 10 -23.02 16.24 -9.23
CA GLU A 10 -22.40 15.22 -10.09
C GLU A 10 -20.92 15.55 -10.26
N GLN A 11 -20.05 14.58 -9.96
CA GLN A 11 -18.60 14.71 -10.08
C GLN A 11 -18.16 13.95 -11.34
N GLU A 12 -17.33 14.59 -12.17
CA GLU A 12 -16.64 13.91 -13.27
C GLU A 12 -15.77 12.76 -12.75
N GLU A 13 -15.36 11.83 -13.63
CA GLU A 13 -14.61 10.58 -13.41
C GLU A 13 -13.25 10.78 -12.69
N THR A 14 -13.27 11.36 -11.51
CA THR A 14 -12.13 11.44 -10.61
C THR A 14 -12.24 10.29 -9.63
N ASP A 15 -11.18 9.50 -9.59
CA ASP A 15 -11.02 8.46 -8.59
C ASP A 15 -11.21 9.04 -7.17
N MET A 16 -11.97 8.33 -6.34
CA MET A 16 -12.39 8.77 -5.01
C MET A 16 -11.19 9.11 -4.11
N LEU A 17 -10.09 8.36 -4.22
CA LEU A 17 -8.88 8.64 -3.46
C LEU A 17 -8.27 9.99 -3.88
N THR A 18 -8.23 10.26 -5.18
CA THR A 18 -7.77 11.53 -5.75
C THR A 18 -8.59 12.72 -5.25
N LEU A 19 -9.92 12.59 -5.20
CA LEU A 19 -10.81 13.62 -4.65
C LEU A 19 -10.51 13.88 -3.16
N LEU A 20 -10.39 12.82 -2.35
CA LEU A 20 -10.11 12.94 -0.92
C LEU A 20 -8.74 13.56 -0.63
N GLN A 21 -7.73 13.28 -1.45
CA GLN A 21 -6.42 13.93 -1.34
C GLN A 21 -6.50 15.44 -1.60
N ARG A 22 -7.23 15.87 -2.63
CA ARG A 22 -7.43 17.30 -2.93
C ARG A 22 -8.16 18.03 -1.81
N ILE A 23 -9.13 17.36 -1.17
CA ILE A 23 -9.82 17.87 0.02
C ILE A 23 -8.84 18.00 1.19
N ALA A 24 -8.00 16.99 1.45
CA ALA A 24 -7.01 17.02 2.53
C ALA A 24 -5.96 18.14 2.34
N LEU A 25 -5.58 18.45 1.09
CA LEU A 25 -4.66 19.54 0.74
C LEU A 25 -5.31 20.92 0.73
N GLY A 26 -6.62 21.04 1.01
CA GLY A 26 -7.35 22.30 0.97
C GLY A 26 -7.56 22.88 -0.43
N GLN A 27 -7.37 22.06 -1.47
CA GLN A 27 -7.54 22.47 -2.88
C GLN A 27 -9.01 22.49 -3.31
N VAL A 28 -9.89 21.81 -2.55
CA VAL A 28 -11.33 21.72 -2.80
C VAL A 28 -12.08 22.14 -1.54
N ALA A 29 -13.05 23.05 -1.69
CA ALA A 29 -13.94 23.42 -0.60
C ALA A 29 -14.80 22.22 -0.18
N ALA A 30 -14.73 21.84 1.08
CA ALA A 30 -15.32 20.61 1.59
C ALA A 30 -16.06 20.85 2.91
N THR A 31 -17.12 20.07 3.13
CA THR A 31 -17.85 20.01 4.40
C THR A 31 -17.03 19.27 5.47
N ALA A 32 -17.36 19.50 6.74
CA ALA A 32 -16.70 18.81 7.85
C ALA A 32 -16.77 17.27 7.75
N ILE A 33 -17.82 16.72 7.14
CA ILE A 33 -17.96 15.27 6.93
C ILE A 33 -16.96 14.78 5.87
N GLN A 34 -16.78 15.55 4.78
CA GLN A 34 -15.84 15.23 3.72
C GLN A 34 -14.38 15.33 4.19
N VAL A 35 -14.06 16.28 5.06
CA VAL A 35 -12.73 16.37 5.70
C VAL A 35 -12.45 15.13 6.56
N LYS A 36 -13.43 14.66 7.34
CA LYS A 36 -13.29 13.40 8.11
C LYS A 36 -13.07 12.18 7.21
N ALA A 37 -13.81 12.10 6.11
CA ALA A 37 -13.62 11.04 5.12
C ALA A 37 -12.22 11.10 4.50
N ALA A 38 -11.71 12.29 4.19
CA ALA A 38 -10.37 12.48 3.65
C ALA A 38 -9.27 12.05 4.64
N SER A 39 -9.40 12.41 5.92
CA SER A 39 -8.47 11.97 6.97
C SER A 39 -8.46 10.44 7.14
N ALA A 40 -9.61 9.79 7.01
CA ALA A 40 -9.72 8.33 7.10
C ALA A 40 -9.08 7.60 5.90
N ALA A 41 -8.91 8.27 4.76
CA ALA A 41 -8.26 7.72 3.57
C ALA A 41 -6.72 7.80 3.61
N LEU A 42 -6.14 8.71 4.41
CA LEU A 42 -4.68 8.89 4.55
C LEU A 42 -3.90 7.60 4.86
N PRO A 43 -4.38 6.67 5.71
CA PRO A 43 -3.63 5.44 6.00
C PRO A 43 -3.48 4.49 4.80
N TYR A 44 -4.22 4.72 3.72
CA TYR A 44 -4.20 3.89 2.51
C TYR A 44 -3.36 4.50 1.38
N THR A 45 -2.88 5.74 1.52
CA THR A 45 -1.96 6.35 0.54
C THR A 45 -0.54 5.79 0.65
N HIS A 46 -0.21 5.18 1.78
CA HIS A 46 1.05 4.49 2.01
C HIS A 46 0.77 3.04 2.36
N ALA A 47 1.36 2.11 1.60
CA ALA A 47 1.33 0.70 1.97
C ALA A 47 1.86 0.56 3.40
N LYS A 48 1.09 -0.07 4.28
CA LYS A 48 1.53 -0.24 5.66
C LYS A 48 2.78 -1.09 5.69
N LYS A 49 3.72 -0.71 6.56
CA LYS A 49 4.93 -1.50 6.82
C LYS A 49 4.52 -2.90 7.30
N GLY A 50 4.54 -3.87 6.37
CA GLY A 50 4.12 -5.26 6.63
C GLY A 50 3.04 -5.82 5.68
N GLU A 51 2.36 -5.00 4.87
CA GLU A 51 1.37 -5.47 3.88
C GLU A 51 2.02 -6.03 2.60
N GLY A 52 3.21 -5.53 2.24
CA GLY A 52 4.00 -6.04 1.12
C GLY A 52 5.30 -6.70 1.61
N GLY A 53 5.76 -7.73 0.89
CA GLY A 53 7.12 -8.23 1.06
C GLY A 53 7.37 -9.20 2.21
N LYS A 54 6.45 -9.43 3.16
CA LYS A 54 6.72 -10.40 4.26
C LYS A 54 6.94 -11.83 3.75
N LYS A 55 6.22 -12.24 2.70
CA LYS A 55 6.39 -13.54 2.04
C LYS A 55 7.69 -13.58 1.23
N GLU A 56 7.95 -12.55 0.42
CA GLU A 56 9.16 -12.44 -0.41
C GLU A 56 10.44 -12.31 0.44
N GLU A 57 10.40 -11.57 1.55
CA GLU A 57 11.50 -11.41 2.49
C GLU A 57 11.78 -12.72 3.23
N ARG A 58 10.73 -13.46 3.62
CA ARG A 58 10.88 -14.81 4.19
C ARG A 58 11.49 -15.78 3.19
N GLN A 59 11.06 -15.72 1.94
CA GLN A 59 11.62 -16.54 0.86
C GLN A 59 13.08 -16.20 0.58
N LYS A 60 13.43 -14.91 0.43
CA LYS A 60 14.82 -14.45 0.25
C LYS A 60 15.73 -14.88 1.40
N LYS A 61 15.25 -14.80 2.65
CA LYS A 61 15.99 -15.29 3.83
C LYS A 61 16.21 -16.80 3.79
N ALA A 62 15.22 -17.57 3.35
CA ALA A 62 15.35 -19.02 3.21
C ALA A 62 16.35 -19.39 2.09
N GLU A 63 16.24 -18.74 0.93
CA GLU A 63 17.15 -18.94 -0.20
C GLU A 63 18.61 -18.58 0.15
N ALA A 64 18.82 -17.49 0.88
CA ALA A 64 20.16 -17.09 1.35
C ALA A 64 20.82 -18.13 2.27
N VAL A 65 20.03 -18.89 3.03
CA VAL A 65 20.52 -19.92 3.96
C VAL A 65 20.63 -21.29 3.28
N ALA A 66 19.83 -21.57 2.26
CA ALA A 66 19.80 -22.87 1.57
C ALA A 66 21.18 -23.29 1.03
N GLY A 67 21.98 -22.34 0.51
CA GLY A 67 23.34 -22.62 0.02
C GLY A 67 24.32 -23.14 1.07
N ARG A 68 24.07 -22.89 2.37
CA ARG A 68 24.93 -23.38 3.47
C ARG A 68 24.78 -24.87 3.74
N PHE A 69 23.69 -25.48 3.28
CA PHE A 69 23.36 -26.90 3.50
C PHE A 69 23.44 -27.71 2.21
N ALA A 70 24.04 -27.16 1.15
CA ALA A 70 24.24 -27.89 -0.09
C ALA A 70 25.17 -29.10 0.13
N PRO A 71 24.86 -30.27 -0.46
CA PRO A 71 25.72 -31.44 -0.34
C PRO A 71 27.10 -31.15 -0.93
N SER A 72 28.14 -31.58 -0.21
CA SER A 72 29.53 -31.43 -0.68
C SER A 72 29.73 -32.20 -1.99
N ALA A 73 30.53 -31.64 -2.90
CA ALA A 73 30.85 -32.29 -4.16
C ALA A 73 31.57 -33.63 -3.88
N PRO A 74 31.25 -34.69 -4.66
CA PRO A 74 31.88 -35.98 -4.48
C PRO A 74 33.39 -35.90 -4.77
N PRO A 75 34.22 -36.70 -4.07
CA PRO A 75 35.67 -36.72 -4.29
C PRO A 75 35.98 -37.16 -5.72
N ARG A 76 37.04 -36.58 -6.31
CA ARG A 76 37.45 -36.91 -7.68
C ARG A 76 37.95 -38.36 -7.75
N PRO A 77 37.55 -39.13 -8.78
CA PRO A 77 38.07 -40.46 -8.98
C PRO A 77 39.58 -40.40 -9.25
N ARG A 78 40.31 -41.38 -8.72
CA ARG A 78 41.75 -41.51 -8.99
C ARG A 78 41.90 -41.88 -10.47
N MET A 79 42.59 -41.03 -11.22
CA MET A 79 43.02 -41.37 -12.58
C MET A 79 44.24 -42.28 -12.44
N ASN A 80 44.13 -43.50 -12.98
CA ASN A 80 45.23 -44.46 -13.14
C ASN A 80 46.00 -44.17 -14.43
#